data_AF-A0A6L2P455-F1
#
_entry.id   AF-A0A6L2P455-F1
#
_cell.length_a   1.000
_cell.length_b   1.000
_cell.length_c   1.000
_cell.angle_alpha   90.00
_cell.angle_beta   90.00
_cell.angle_gamma   90.00
#
_symmetry.space_group_name_H-M   'P 1'
#
loop_
_entity.id
_entity.type
_entity.pdbx_description
1 polymer ?
#
loop_
_entity_poly.entity_id
_entity_poly.type
_entity_poly.pdbx_seq_one_letter_code
_entity_poly.pdbx_strand_id
1 'polypeptide(L)'
;MSKLLARPNVKLFNAVAAEDLIIKEGRVAGVVTNWALVTMNHDTQSCMDPNVMEAKVVVSSCGHDGPMGATGVKRLRSVGMIESVPGMKALDMNTAEDAIVRLTREIVPGMIVTGMEVAEIDGSPRMGPTFGAMMISGQKAAHLALKALGLPNALDGSYVGSGKPELMFAAADGPEIAEA
;
A
#
# COMPACT_ATOMS: atom_id res chain seq x y z
N MET A 1 5.16 22.24 -1.92
CA MET A 1 5.27 21.06 -1.03
C MET A 1 3.86 20.67 -0.55
N SER A 2 3.53 19.38 -0.45
CA SER A 2 2.16 18.92 -0.07
C SER A 2 1.74 19.49 1.30
N LYS A 3 0.49 19.95 1.43
CA LYS A 3 -0.09 20.42 2.71
C LYS A 3 -0.07 19.34 3.79
N LEU A 4 -0.02 18.06 3.41
CA LEU A 4 0.11 16.94 4.34
C LEU A 4 1.39 17.03 5.19
N LEU A 5 2.50 17.49 4.60
CA LEU A 5 3.79 17.59 5.27
C LEU A 5 3.87 18.74 6.29
N ALA A 6 2.87 19.62 6.33
CA ALA A 6 2.75 20.63 7.36
C ALA A 6 2.17 20.08 8.67
N ARG A 7 1.61 18.87 8.67
CA ARG A 7 1.09 18.23 9.89
C ARG A 7 2.26 17.79 10.78
N PRO A 8 2.24 18.07 12.11
CA PRO A 8 3.37 17.80 13.00
C PRO A 8 3.64 16.31 13.22
N ASN A 9 2.67 15.44 12.90
CA ASN A 9 2.75 14.00 13.03
C ASN A 9 3.10 13.27 11.72
N VAL A 10 3.56 14.00 10.70
CA VAL A 10 3.96 13.43 9.41
C VAL A 10 5.44 13.70 9.18
N LYS A 11 6.18 12.67 8.80
CA LYS A 11 7.57 12.79 8.37
C LYS A 11 7.75 12.15 7.00
N LEU A 12 8.38 12.88 6.09
CA LEU A 12 8.81 12.36 4.79
C LEU A 12 10.31 12.02 4.86
N PHE A 13 10.62 10.76 4.58
CA PHE A 13 11.97 10.27 4.35
C PHE A 13 12.13 9.95 2.86
N ASN A 14 12.27 10.98 2.03
CA ASN A 14 12.58 10.81 0.61
C ASN A 14 14.05 10.43 0.39
N ALA A 15 14.39 9.93 -0.80
CA ALA A 15 15.71 9.37 -1.12
C ALA A 15 16.12 8.17 -0.23
N VAL A 16 15.15 7.54 0.42
CA VAL A 16 15.28 6.32 1.21
C VAL A 16 14.45 5.23 0.52
N ALA A 17 15.02 4.04 0.38
CA ALA A 17 14.34 2.85 -0.10
C ALA A 17 14.06 1.90 1.06
N ALA A 18 12.94 1.18 0.99
CA ALA A 18 12.73 -0.02 1.79
C ALA A 18 13.22 -1.22 0.96
N GLU A 19 14.29 -1.87 1.42
CA GLU A 19 14.94 -3.00 0.73
C GLU A 19 14.41 -4.36 1.21
N ASP A 20 13.92 -4.41 2.45
CA ASP A 20 13.39 -5.63 3.08
C ASP A 20 12.32 -5.27 4.14
N LEU A 21 11.70 -6.28 4.74
CA LEU A 21 10.71 -6.21 5.79
C LEU A 21 11.29 -6.76 7.10
N ILE A 22 10.90 -6.16 8.22
CA ILE A 22 11.11 -6.75 9.54
C ILE A 22 9.96 -7.72 9.79
N ILE A 23 10.24 -9.00 9.99
CA ILE A 23 9.22 -10.03 10.25
C ILE A 23 9.51 -10.68 11.61
N LYS A 24 8.52 -10.64 12.51
CA LYS A 24 8.59 -11.25 13.85
C LYS A 24 7.36 -12.14 14.02
N GLU A 25 7.56 -13.42 14.35
CA GLU A 25 6.46 -14.37 14.64
C GLU A 25 5.36 -14.40 13.56
N GLY A 26 5.74 -14.35 12.28
CA GLY A 26 4.80 -14.37 11.15
C GLY A 26 4.05 -13.05 10.92
N ARG A 27 4.43 -11.96 11.60
CA ARG A 27 3.88 -10.61 11.43
C ARG A 27 4.93 -9.67 10.84
N VAL A 28 4.53 -8.85 9.87
CA VAL A 28 5.34 -7.71 9.42
C VAL A 28 5.34 -6.63 10.50
N ALA A 29 6.51 -6.30 11.00
CA ALA A 29 6.74 -5.43 12.17
C ALA A 29 7.57 -4.19 11.83
N GLY A 30 7.79 -3.90 10.54
CA GLY A 30 8.57 -2.74 10.10
C GLY A 30 9.23 -2.96 8.75
N VAL A 31 10.15 -2.06 8.41
CA VAL A 31 10.90 -2.06 7.15
C VAL A 31 12.40 -1.95 7.41
N VAL A 32 13.17 -2.57 6.53
CA VAL A 32 14.63 -2.42 6.43
C VAL A 32 14.89 -1.39 5.34
N THR A 33 15.67 -0.37 5.67
CA THR A 33 15.79 0.85 4.87
C THR A 33 17.23 1.18 4.56
N ASN A 34 17.46 1.77 3.40
CA ASN A 34 18.76 2.32 3.04
C ASN A 34 18.57 3.61 2.22
N TRP A 35 19.66 4.35 1.98
CA TRP A 35 19.63 5.39 0.97
C TRP A 35 19.34 4.73 -0.39
N ALA A 36 18.42 5.29 -1.17
CA ALA A 36 18.01 4.67 -2.44
C ALA A 36 19.20 4.47 -3.41
N LEU A 37 20.18 5.37 -3.38
CA LEU A 37 21.42 5.21 -4.16
C LEU A 37 22.25 4.02 -3.69
N VAL A 38 22.31 3.77 -2.38
CA VAL A 38 22.99 2.58 -1.85
C VAL A 38 22.29 1.32 -2.34
N THR A 39 20.95 1.29 -2.27
CA THR A 39 20.12 0.19 -2.78
C THR A 39 20.38 -0.17 -4.23
N MET A 40 20.57 0.85 -5.07
CA MET A 40 20.81 0.66 -6.51
C MET A 40 22.26 0.31 -6.86
N ASN A 41 23.18 0.28 -5.88
CA ASN A 41 24.62 0.22 -6.14
C ASN A 41 25.38 -0.74 -5.22
N HIS A 42 24.70 -1.72 -4.61
CA HIS A 42 25.29 -2.77 -3.76
C HIS A 42 26.42 -3.56 -4.42
N ASP A 43 26.46 -3.62 -5.76
CA ASP A 43 27.44 -4.33 -6.58
C ASP A 43 28.66 -3.50 -6.97
N THR A 44 28.65 -2.18 -6.69
CA THR A 44 29.70 -1.25 -7.14
C THR A 44 30.62 -0.76 -6.03
N GLN A 45 30.34 -1.12 -4.78
CA GLN A 45 31.09 -0.71 -3.59
C GLN A 45 31.23 -1.90 -2.62
N SER A 46 31.98 -1.73 -1.53
CA SER A 46 31.92 -2.68 -0.40
C SER A 46 30.51 -2.75 0.19
N CYS A 47 30.19 -3.82 0.91
CA CYS A 47 28.88 -4.00 1.53
C CYS A 47 28.52 -2.81 2.45
N MET A 48 27.29 -2.32 2.31
CA MET A 48 26.74 -1.18 3.06
C MET A 48 25.43 -1.62 3.72
N ASP A 49 25.55 -2.10 4.95
CA ASP A 49 24.39 -2.63 5.68
C ASP A 49 23.26 -1.60 5.79
N PRO A 50 21.99 -2.05 5.73
CA PRO A 50 20.84 -1.18 5.85
C PRO A 50 20.58 -0.78 7.31
N ASN A 51 19.69 0.19 7.49
CA ASN A 51 19.10 0.58 8.77
C ASN A 51 17.69 -0.03 8.92
N VAL A 52 17.05 0.16 10.08
CA VAL A 52 15.73 -0.44 10.39
C VAL A 52 14.74 0.59 10.94
N MET A 53 13.46 0.39 10.62
CA MET A 53 12.35 1.15 11.18
C MET A 53 11.23 0.20 11.59
N GLU A 54 11.05 0.02 12.90
CA GLU A 54 9.91 -0.75 13.42
C GLU A 54 8.59 0.03 13.24
N ALA A 55 7.53 -0.69 12.92
CA ALA A 55 6.21 -0.12 12.71
C ALA A 55 5.12 -1.06 13.22
N LYS A 56 4.05 -0.50 13.79
CA LYS A 56 2.87 -1.27 14.21
C LYS A 56 2.10 -1.85 13.01
N VAL A 57 2.06 -1.07 11.93
CA VAL A 57 1.39 -1.39 10.66
C VAL A 57 2.22 -0.78 9.54
N VAL A 58 2.51 -1.58 8.50
CA VAL A 58 3.15 -1.13 7.26
C VAL A 58 2.07 -1.01 6.18
N VAL A 59 2.06 0.11 5.45
CA VAL A 59 1.21 0.29 4.26
C VAL A 59 2.14 0.30 3.04
N SER A 60 2.11 -0.76 2.25
CA SER A 60 2.88 -0.90 1.01
C SER A 60 2.11 -0.31 -0.16
N SER A 61 2.72 0.70 -0.78
CA SER A 61 2.17 1.42 -1.93
C SER A 61 3.24 1.58 -3.01
N CYS A 62 3.97 0.51 -3.32
CA CYS A 62 5.15 0.52 -4.18
C CYS A 62 4.83 0.53 -5.69
N GLY A 63 3.58 0.73 -6.08
CA GLY A 63 3.15 0.67 -7.48
C GLY A 63 3.24 -0.74 -8.07
N HIS A 64 3.23 -0.83 -9.39
CA HIS A 64 3.31 -2.11 -10.13
C HIS A 64 4.76 -2.52 -10.43
N ASP A 65 4.97 -3.66 -11.08
CA ASP A 65 6.29 -4.23 -11.37
C ASP A 65 7.26 -3.25 -12.07
N GLY A 66 8.55 -3.39 -11.75
CA GLY A 66 9.66 -2.53 -12.13
C GLY A 66 10.85 -2.69 -11.16
N PRO A 67 11.96 -1.93 -11.32
CA PRO A 67 13.17 -2.08 -10.50
C PRO A 67 12.92 -1.91 -8.99
N MET A 68 12.07 -0.94 -8.62
CA MET A 68 11.63 -0.68 -7.24
C MET A 68 10.11 -0.90 -7.06
N GLY A 69 9.50 -1.46 -8.10
CA GLY A 69 8.07 -1.62 -8.21
C GLY A 69 7.60 -2.89 -7.52
N ALA A 70 6.47 -2.83 -6.83
CA ALA A 70 5.87 -3.97 -6.14
C ALA A 70 6.80 -4.67 -5.12
N THR A 71 7.75 -3.92 -4.54
CA THR A 71 8.78 -4.46 -3.64
C THR A 71 8.18 -5.21 -2.47
N GLY A 72 7.10 -4.70 -1.87
CA GLY A 72 6.48 -5.31 -0.71
C GLY A 72 5.92 -6.69 -1.00
N VAL A 73 5.05 -6.81 -2.01
CA VAL A 73 4.43 -8.10 -2.35
C VAL A 73 5.42 -9.11 -2.91
N LYS A 74 6.40 -8.67 -3.71
CA LYS A 74 7.50 -9.54 -4.17
C LYS A 74 8.32 -10.06 -2.99
N ARG A 75 8.60 -9.20 -1.99
CA ARG A 75 9.36 -9.61 -0.82
C ARG A 75 8.58 -10.63 0.00
N LEU A 76 7.29 -10.39 0.27
CA LEU A 76 6.40 -11.35 0.95
C LEU A 76 6.43 -12.74 0.29
N ARG A 77 6.42 -12.80 -1.04
CA ARG A 77 6.55 -14.06 -1.77
C ARG A 77 7.92 -14.71 -1.56
N SER A 78 9.00 -13.94 -1.69
CA SER A 78 10.37 -14.46 -1.57
C SER A 78 10.68 -15.04 -0.18
N VAL A 79 10.03 -14.54 0.87
CA VAL A 79 10.17 -15.03 2.25
C VAL A 79 9.11 -16.07 2.62
N GLY A 80 8.23 -16.46 1.69
CA GLY A 80 7.23 -17.51 1.89
C GLY A 80 6.02 -17.10 2.72
N MET A 81 5.75 -15.81 2.90
CA MET A 81 4.54 -15.34 3.59
C MET A 81 3.29 -15.33 2.70
N ILE A 82 3.49 -15.34 1.37
CA ILE A 82 2.43 -15.54 0.38
C ILE A 82 2.93 -16.50 -0.70
N GLU A 83 2.00 -17.22 -1.34
CA GLU A 83 2.37 -18.26 -2.31
C GLU A 83 2.73 -17.68 -3.69
N SER A 84 2.03 -16.64 -4.15
CA SER A 84 2.17 -16.13 -5.51
C SER A 84 1.99 -14.63 -5.61
N VAL A 85 2.59 -14.07 -6.66
CA VAL A 85 2.41 -12.70 -7.17
C VAL A 85 2.16 -12.88 -8.66
N PRO A 86 0.91 -13.08 -9.10
CA PRO A 86 0.57 -13.41 -10.49
C PRO A 86 0.93 -12.31 -11.48
N GLY A 87 1.06 -11.07 -11.02
CA GLY A 87 1.43 -9.92 -11.84
C GLY A 87 0.22 -9.18 -12.42
N MET A 88 0.41 -7.89 -12.64
CA MET A 88 -0.59 -7.02 -13.27
C MET A 88 -1.01 -7.54 -14.67
N LYS A 89 -2.31 -7.53 -14.96
CA LYS A 89 -2.86 -7.91 -16.28
C LYS A 89 -2.90 -6.73 -17.27
N ALA A 90 -3.39 -7.02 -18.48
CA ALA A 90 -3.66 -6.02 -19.51
C ALA A 90 -4.62 -4.91 -19.04
N LEU A 91 -4.73 -3.85 -19.82
CA LEU A 91 -5.51 -2.66 -19.47
C LEU A 91 -7.01 -2.90 -19.67
N ASP A 92 -7.77 -2.65 -18.62
CA ASP A 92 -9.24 -2.55 -18.61
C ASP A 92 -9.62 -1.60 -17.48
N MET A 93 -9.93 -0.35 -17.83
CA MET A 93 -10.12 0.74 -16.87
C MET A 93 -11.26 0.48 -15.90
N ASN A 94 -12.44 0.12 -16.42
CA ASN A 94 -13.65 -0.06 -15.63
C ASN A 94 -13.45 -1.18 -14.60
N THR A 95 -12.94 -2.34 -15.04
CA THR A 95 -12.68 -3.46 -14.13
C THR A 95 -11.54 -3.15 -13.16
N ALA A 96 -10.49 -2.48 -13.62
CA ALA A 96 -9.31 -2.20 -12.80
C ALA A 96 -9.62 -1.29 -11.61
N GLU A 97 -10.31 -0.17 -11.84
CA GLU A 97 -10.49 0.83 -10.79
C GLU A 97 -11.29 0.27 -9.60
N ASP A 98 -12.37 -0.45 -9.88
CA ASP A 98 -13.18 -1.12 -8.87
C ASP A 98 -12.43 -2.24 -8.17
N ALA A 99 -11.70 -3.07 -8.93
CA ALA A 99 -10.94 -4.19 -8.39
C ALA A 99 -9.89 -3.71 -7.38
N ILE A 100 -9.14 -2.66 -7.70
CA ILE A 100 -8.07 -2.14 -6.83
C ILE A 100 -8.64 -1.62 -5.51
N VAL A 101 -9.74 -0.86 -5.55
CA VAL A 101 -10.39 -0.38 -4.33
C VAL A 101 -10.90 -1.55 -3.49
N ARG A 102 -11.61 -2.49 -4.12
CA ARG A 102 -12.17 -3.67 -3.43
C ARG A 102 -11.09 -4.54 -2.79
N LEU A 103 -9.99 -4.79 -3.49
CA LEU A 103 -8.92 -5.71 -3.07
C LEU A 103 -7.87 -5.09 -2.16
N THR A 104 -7.85 -3.76 -1.98
CA THR A 104 -7.04 -3.10 -0.95
C THR A 104 -7.37 -3.66 0.43
N ARG A 105 -6.40 -4.29 1.10
CA ARG A 105 -6.59 -5.01 2.37
C ARG A 105 -5.26 -5.21 3.12
N GLU A 106 -5.36 -5.66 4.36
CA GLU A 106 -4.25 -6.30 5.08
C GLU A 106 -4.00 -7.68 4.44
N ILE A 107 -2.85 -7.85 3.78
CA ILE A 107 -2.51 -9.08 3.03
C ILE A 107 -1.99 -10.15 3.98
N VAL A 108 -1.13 -9.75 4.91
CA VAL A 108 -0.60 -10.56 6.01
C VAL A 108 -0.64 -9.72 7.28
N PRO A 109 -0.62 -10.34 8.48
CA PRO A 109 -0.59 -9.58 9.72
C PRO A 109 0.50 -8.50 9.71
N GLY A 110 0.09 -7.25 9.89
CA GLY A 110 0.98 -6.08 9.97
C GLY A 110 1.29 -5.39 8.64
N MET A 111 0.81 -5.90 7.50
CA MET A 111 1.07 -5.28 6.20
C MET A 111 -0.19 -5.14 5.33
N ILE A 112 -0.55 -3.90 5.06
CA ILE A 112 -1.62 -3.50 4.13
C ILE A 112 -1.00 -3.20 2.78
N VAL A 113 -1.64 -3.62 1.69
CA VAL A 113 -1.24 -3.29 0.32
C VAL A 113 -2.31 -2.41 -0.33
N THR A 114 -1.87 -1.36 -1.03
CA THR A 114 -2.74 -0.34 -1.65
C THR A 114 -2.20 0.13 -3.00
N GLY A 115 -3.08 0.75 -3.79
CA GLY A 115 -2.75 1.26 -5.13
C GLY A 115 -2.44 0.13 -6.11
N MET A 116 -1.60 0.44 -7.10
CA MET A 116 -1.27 -0.51 -8.18
C MET A 116 -0.51 -1.77 -7.72
N GLU A 117 0.08 -1.76 -6.52
CA GLU A 117 0.72 -2.97 -5.97
C GLU A 117 -0.32 -4.07 -5.67
N VAL A 118 -1.59 -3.69 -5.44
CA VAL A 118 -2.72 -4.63 -5.35
C VAL A 118 -2.90 -5.42 -6.66
N ALA A 119 -2.67 -4.80 -7.82
CA ALA A 119 -2.79 -5.47 -9.11
C ALA A 119 -1.80 -6.62 -9.27
N GLU A 120 -0.61 -6.47 -8.70
CA GLU A 120 0.49 -7.44 -8.79
C GLU A 120 0.20 -8.70 -7.98
N ILE A 121 -0.29 -8.54 -6.75
CA ILE A 121 -0.61 -9.66 -5.88
C ILE A 121 -1.92 -10.37 -6.27
N ASP A 122 -2.92 -9.64 -6.78
CA ASP A 122 -4.23 -10.23 -7.10
C ASP A 122 -4.45 -10.52 -8.59
N GLY A 123 -3.51 -10.12 -9.46
CA GLY A 123 -3.62 -10.34 -10.90
C GLY A 123 -4.77 -9.54 -11.52
N SER A 124 -4.95 -8.29 -11.10
CA SER A 124 -5.99 -7.40 -11.61
C SER A 124 -5.56 -6.68 -12.90
N PRO A 125 -6.51 -6.26 -13.75
CA PRO A 125 -6.22 -5.36 -14.87
C PRO A 125 -5.61 -4.03 -14.39
N ARG A 126 -4.95 -3.32 -15.30
CA ARG A 126 -4.44 -1.96 -15.06
C ARG A 126 -5.40 -0.90 -15.59
N MET A 127 -5.40 0.28 -14.98
CA MET A 127 -6.25 1.40 -15.42
C MET A 127 -5.54 2.44 -16.30
N GLY A 128 -4.21 2.43 -16.41
CA GLY A 128 -3.51 3.43 -17.23
C GLY A 128 -3.65 4.86 -16.67
N PRO A 129 -3.95 5.89 -17.49
CA PRO A 129 -3.88 7.30 -17.09
C PRO A 129 -5.13 7.84 -16.37
N THR A 130 -5.73 7.04 -15.47
CA THR A 130 -6.79 7.48 -14.53
C THR A 130 -6.32 7.20 -13.10
N PHE A 131 -6.80 7.99 -12.14
CA PHE A 131 -6.24 8.07 -10.78
C PHE A 131 -7.27 7.87 -9.66
N GLY A 132 -8.55 7.69 -9.99
CA GLY A 132 -9.62 7.59 -8.99
C GLY A 132 -9.38 6.43 -8.02
N ALA A 133 -9.07 5.25 -8.56
CA ALA A 133 -8.74 4.07 -7.79
C ALA A 133 -7.57 4.28 -6.83
N MET A 134 -6.54 5.04 -7.22
CA MET A 134 -5.38 5.28 -6.36
C MET A 134 -5.77 6.12 -5.14
N MET A 135 -6.59 7.15 -5.35
CA MET A 135 -7.06 8.02 -4.26
C MET A 135 -7.95 7.25 -3.28
N ILE A 136 -8.93 6.51 -3.79
CA ILE A 136 -9.88 5.76 -2.95
C ILE A 136 -9.23 4.55 -2.29
N SER A 137 -8.34 3.84 -2.99
CA SER A 137 -7.53 2.76 -2.42
C SER A 137 -6.65 3.28 -1.27
N GLY A 138 -5.94 4.38 -1.46
CA GLY A 138 -5.11 4.98 -0.41
C GLY A 138 -5.92 5.41 0.81
N GLN A 139 -7.12 5.94 0.58
CA GLN A 139 -8.04 6.26 1.67
C GLN A 139 -8.51 5.00 2.42
N LYS A 140 -8.86 3.93 1.71
CA LYS A 140 -9.23 2.65 2.32
C LYS A 140 -8.11 2.06 3.14
N ALA A 141 -6.88 2.11 2.64
CA ALA A 141 -5.68 1.70 3.36
C ALA A 141 -5.50 2.50 4.67
N ALA A 142 -5.78 3.80 4.67
CA ALA A 142 -5.70 4.62 5.89
C ALA A 142 -6.69 4.16 6.97
N HIS A 143 -7.94 3.82 6.60
CA HIS A 143 -8.90 3.30 7.58
C HIS A 143 -8.61 1.86 8.01
N LEU A 144 -8.06 1.03 7.13
CA LEU A 144 -7.53 -0.29 7.51
C LEU A 144 -6.41 -0.14 8.55
N ALA A 145 -5.52 0.83 8.36
CA ALA A 145 -4.46 1.11 9.33
C ALA A 145 -5.01 1.62 10.66
N LEU A 146 -6.01 2.52 10.65
CA LEU A 146 -6.71 2.94 11.88
C LEU A 146 -7.35 1.76 12.60
N LYS A 147 -8.04 0.89 11.87
CA LYS A 147 -8.62 -0.36 12.40
C LYS A 147 -7.56 -1.25 13.04
N ALA A 148 -6.45 -1.50 12.35
CA ALA A 148 -5.33 -2.31 12.86
C ALA A 148 -4.65 -1.69 14.10
N LEU A 149 -4.73 -0.37 14.26
CA LEU A 149 -4.27 0.36 15.45
C LEU A 149 -5.31 0.42 16.58
N GLY A 150 -6.51 -0.14 16.40
CA GLY A 150 -7.61 -0.07 17.37
C GLY A 150 -8.23 1.32 17.50
N LEU A 151 -8.16 2.14 16.44
CA LEU A 151 -8.66 3.50 16.42
C LEU A 151 -10.00 3.62 15.66
N PRO A 152 -10.80 4.67 15.94
CA PRO A 152 -12.02 4.96 15.20
C PRO A 152 -11.78 5.02 13.69
N ASN A 153 -12.58 4.29 12.93
CA ASN A 153 -12.40 4.11 11.49
C ASN A 153 -13.75 3.90 10.77
N ALA A 154 -13.78 4.20 9.47
CA ALA A 154 -15.01 4.16 8.70
C ALA A 154 -15.46 2.72 8.33
N LEU A 155 -14.56 1.74 8.42
CA LEU A 155 -14.87 0.33 8.08
C LEU A 155 -15.72 -0.32 9.16
N ASP A 156 -15.53 0.06 10.42
CA ASP A 156 -16.32 -0.43 11.56
C ASP A 156 -17.50 0.50 11.92
N GLY A 157 -17.74 1.55 11.12
CA GLY A 157 -18.75 2.58 11.42
C GLY A 157 -18.45 3.42 12.67
N SER A 158 -17.26 3.27 13.27
CA SER A 158 -16.87 3.91 14.53
C SER A 158 -16.28 5.31 14.36
N TYR A 159 -16.06 5.76 13.12
CA TYR A 159 -15.50 7.07 12.83
C TYR A 159 -16.50 8.20 13.11
N VAL A 160 -16.35 8.86 14.25
CA VAL A 160 -17.17 10.00 14.66
C VAL A 160 -16.48 11.31 14.26
N GLY A 161 -16.43 11.61 12.95
CA GLY A 161 -15.90 12.87 12.43
C GLY A 161 -17.02 13.75 11.86
N SER A 162 -17.24 14.93 12.43
CA SER A 162 -17.99 16.02 11.79
C SER A 162 -17.10 16.69 10.72
N GLY A 163 -17.53 16.71 9.46
CA GLY A 163 -16.92 17.56 8.42
C GLY A 163 -16.20 16.85 7.28
N LYS A 164 -16.93 16.05 6.50
CA LYS A 164 -17.02 16.07 5.02
C LYS A 164 -17.61 14.72 4.55
N PRO A 165 -18.87 14.69 4.09
CA PRO A 165 -19.52 13.49 3.54
C PRO A 165 -18.77 12.87 2.35
N GLU A 166 -17.92 13.64 1.68
CA GLU A 166 -17.17 13.31 0.45
C GLU A 166 -16.10 12.21 0.62
N LEU A 167 -15.86 11.74 1.85
CA LEU A 167 -14.87 10.70 2.18
C LEU A 167 -15.52 9.44 2.77
N MET A 168 -16.85 9.32 2.76
CA MET A 168 -17.46 8.00 2.94
C MET A 168 -17.10 7.14 1.72
N PHE A 169 -16.56 5.95 1.97
CA PHE A 169 -16.08 5.04 0.93
C PHE A 169 -17.09 4.88 -0.21
N ALA A 170 -16.66 5.15 -1.44
CA ALA A 170 -17.44 4.85 -2.65
C ALA A 170 -17.77 3.34 -2.81
N ALA A 171 -17.14 2.48 -2.00
CA ALA A 171 -17.35 1.03 -1.99
C ALA A 171 -18.14 0.53 -0.77
N ALA A 172 -18.80 1.40 0.00
CA ALA A 172 -19.82 0.93 0.94
C ALA A 172 -20.99 0.41 0.09
N ASP A 173 -21.28 -0.91 0.19
CA ASP A 173 -22.30 -1.61 -0.58
C ASP A 173 -23.63 -0.84 -0.59
N GLY A 174 -23.83 -0.05 -1.63
CA GLY A 174 -25.02 0.75 -1.90
C GLY A 174 -25.44 0.51 -3.35
N PRO A 175 -26.75 0.46 -3.65
CA PRO A 175 -27.27 -0.03 -4.92
C PRO A 175 -27.08 0.92 -6.12
N GLU A 176 -26.19 1.90 -6.05
CA GLU A 176 -26.00 2.86 -7.14
C GLU A 176 -25.01 2.32 -8.18
N ILE A 177 -25.54 1.49 -9.08
CA ILE A 177 -24.95 1.25 -10.39
C ILE A 177 -25.34 2.45 -11.27
N ALA A 178 -24.36 3.23 -11.73
CA ALA A 178 -24.62 4.25 -12.74
C ALA A 178 -24.88 3.55 -14.08
N GLU A 179 -26.08 3.71 -14.64
CA GLU A 179 -26.37 3.29 -16.02
C GLU A 179 -25.62 4.20 -17.00
N ALA A 180 -25.01 3.57 -18.02
CA ALA A 180 -24.21 4.20 -19.06
C ALA A 180 -25.02 4.99 -20.08
#